data_AF-A0A6A5AZS3-F1
#
_entry.id   AF-A0A6A5AZS3-F1
#
_cell.length_a   1.000
_cell.length_b   1.000
_cell.length_c   1.000
_cell.angle_alpha   90.00
_cell.angle_beta   90.00
_cell.angle_gamma   90.00
#
_symmetry.space_group_name_H-M   'P 1'
#
loop_
_entity.id
_entity.type
_entity.pdbx_description
1 polymer ?
#
loop_
_entity_poly.entity_id
_entity_poly.type
_entity_poly.pdbx_seq_one_letter_code
_entity_poly.pdbx_strand_id
1 'polypeptide(L)'
;MVSDQLEYTVWQALAAVDLFLSNRVPDLYNNPGALEILCGQEATRWEDVLTDWSLLKVVSRLAPALRAMNLPTYMLDAIEFLADSVLNNSPDIDPICDDLTHCILSPAWDKAHVEA
;
A
#
# COMPACT_ATOMS: atom_id res chain seq x y z
N MET A 1 -0.89 -17.92 -14.94
CA MET A 1 -2.02 -18.35 -14.11
C MET A 1 -1.81 -18.11 -12.61
N VAL A 2 -0.59 -18.13 -12.07
CA VAL A 2 -0.32 -17.74 -10.66
C VAL A 2 -0.21 -16.22 -10.49
N SER A 3 0.34 -15.52 -11.49
CA SER A 3 0.50 -14.05 -11.51
C SER A 3 -0.83 -13.29 -11.32
N ASP A 4 -1.88 -13.69 -12.05
CA ASP A 4 -3.18 -13.01 -12.02
C ASP A 4 -3.87 -13.05 -10.64
N GLN A 5 -3.65 -14.09 -9.84
CA GLN A 5 -4.27 -14.23 -8.51
C GLN A 5 -3.53 -13.41 -7.45
N LEU A 6 -2.19 -13.32 -7.55
CA LEU A 6 -1.39 -12.47 -6.67
C LEU A 6 -1.68 -10.99 -6.93
N GLU A 7 -1.69 -10.59 -8.20
CA GLU A 7 -2.02 -9.22 -8.63
C GLU A 7 -3.39 -8.78 -8.09
N TYR A 8 -4.41 -9.65 -8.22
CA TYR A 8 -5.74 -9.38 -7.67
C TYR A 8 -5.74 -9.20 -6.15
N THR A 9 -4.98 -10.03 -5.42
CA THR A 9 -4.90 -9.97 -3.95
C THR A 9 -4.26 -8.65 -3.49
N VAL A 10 -3.26 -8.17 -4.22
CA VAL A 10 -2.61 -6.88 -3.94
C VAL A 10 -3.60 -5.73 -4.16
N TRP A 11 -4.30 -5.69 -5.29
CA TRP A 11 -5.28 -4.63 -5.53
C TRP A 11 -6.39 -4.61 -4.48
N GLN A 12 -6.84 -5.77 -4.02
CA GLN A 12 -7.78 -5.84 -2.90
C GLN A 12 -7.20 -5.25 -1.61
N ALA A 13 -5.94 -5.56 -1.29
CA ALA A 13 -5.29 -5.04 -0.10
C ALA A 13 -5.07 -3.52 -0.18
N LEU A 14 -4.63 -3.00 -1.33
CA LEU A 14 -4.48 -1.56 -1.57
C LEU A 14 -5.82 -0.83 -1.45
N ALA A 15 -6.86 -1.36 -2.09
CA ALA A 15 -8.21 -0.79 -2.00
C ALA A 15 -8.73 -0.78 -0.56
N ALA A 16 -8.47 -1.83 0.22
CA ALA A 16 -8.85 -1.90 1.63
C ALA A 16 -8.15 -0.81 2.46
N VAL A 17 -6.84 -0.60 2.25
CA VAL A 17 -6.07 0.46 2.91
C VAL A 17 -6.58 1.85 2.52
N ASP A 18 -6.81 2.10 1.23
CA ASP A 18 -7.34 3.38 0.77
C ASP A 18 -8.73 3.69 1.37
N LEU A 19 -9.64 2.72 1.36
CA LEU A 19 -10.95 2.82 2.01
C LEU A 19 -10.82 3.07 3.51
N PHE A 20 -9.91 2.40 4.20
CA PHE A 20 -9.69 2.61 5.62
C PHE A 20 -9.20 4.04 5.91
N LEU A 21 -8.19 4.51 5.19
CA LEU A 21 -7.63 5.85 5.41
C LEU A 21 -8.67 6.93 5.11
N SER A 22 -9.37 6.83 3.98
CA SER A 22 -10.40 7.80 3.58
C SER A 22 -11.58 7.87 4.55
N ASN A 23 -11.97 6.75 5.18
CA ASN A 23 -13.13 6.72 6.08
C ASN A 23 -12.79 6.89 7.56
N ARG A 24 -11.68 6.31 8.03
CA ARG A 24 -11.33 6.25 9.46
C ARG A 24 -10.30 7.29 9.86
N VAL A 25 -9.49 7.77 8.93
CA VAL A 25 -8.45 8.78 9.20
C VAL A 25 -8.51 9.91 8.15
N PRO A 26 -9.68 10.51 7.90
CA PRO A 26 -9.86 11.49 6.83
C PRO A 26 -8.98 12.74 7.01
N ASP A 27 -8.64 13.09 8.25
CA ASP A 27 -7.75 14.21 8.55
C ASP A 27 -6.31 13.96 8.10
N LEU A 28 -5.84 12.71 8.15
CA LEU A 28 -4.56 12.32 7.56
C LEU A 28 -4.70 12.21 6.05
N TYR A 29 -5.74 11.50 5.58
CA TYR A 29 -5.96 11.22 4.17
C TYR A 29 -6.02 12.51 3.34
N ASN A 30 -6.80 13.49 3.77
CA ASN A 30 -7.00 14.74 3.03
C ASN A 30 -5.96 15.83 3.34
N ASN A 31 -4.87 15.51 4.05
CA ASN A 31 -3.83 16.46 4.40
C ASN A 31 -2.52 16.15 3.67
N PRO A 32 -2.24 16.83 2.54
CA PRO A 32 -1.04 16.60 1.75
C PRO A 32 0.25 16.78 2.56
N GLY A 33 0.32 17.78 3.44
CA GLY A 33 1.50 18.03 4.25
C GLY A 33 1.76 16.93 5.29
N ALA A 34 0.69 16.39 5.90
CA ALA A 34 0.82 15.27 6.83
C ALA A 34 1.25 13.99 6.10
N LEU A 35 0.70 13.74 4.92
CA LEU A 35 1.11 12.62 4.07
C LEU A 35 2.55 12.77 3.59
N GLU A 36 2.98 13.96 3.19
CA GLU A 36 4.36 14.23 2.77
C GLU A 36 5.35 13.96 3.91
N ILE A 37 5.05 14.43 5.12
CA ILE A 37 5.86 14.16 6.31
C ILE A 37 5.91 12.66 6.60
N LEU A 38 4.78 11.96 6.48
CA LEU A 38 4.70 10.53 6.73
C LEU A 38 5.51 9.73 5.69
N CYS A 39 5.32 10.04 4.41
CA CYS A 39 5.97 9.35 3.29
C CYS A 39 7.45 9.77 3.13
N GLY A 40 7.85 10.92 3.69
CA GLY A 40 9.17 11.53 3.51
C GLY A 40 9.35 12.24 2.16
N GLN A 41 8.27 12.34 1.39
CA GLN A 41 8.19 12.89 0.04
C GLN A 41 6.72 13.08 -0.34
N GLU A 42 6.46 13.88 -1.37
CA GLU A 42 5.10 14.22 -1.80
C GLU A 42 4.27 12.96 -2.11
N ALA A 43 3.15 12.80 -1.39
CA ALA A 43 2.19 11.74 -1.69
C ALA A 43 1.43 12.09 -2.96
N THR A 44 1.32 11.12 -3.86
CA THR A 44 0.69 11.29 -5.17
C THR A 44 -0.70 10.69 -5.21
N ARG A 45 -1.54 11.28 -6.07
CA ARG A 45 -2.95 10.93 -6.23
C ARG A 45 -3.29 10.77 -7.70
N TRP A 46 -4.18 9.83 -7.99
CA TRP A 46 -4.90 9.76 -9.25
C TRP A 46 -6.34 10.18 -8.98
N GLU A 47 -6.75 11.32 -9.56
CA GLU A 47 -8.00 11.99 -9.18
C GLU A 47 -8.05 12.24 -7.66
N ASP A 48 -9.03 11.67 -6.96
CA ASP A 48 -9.22 11.84 -5.52
C ASP A 48 -8.65 10.68 -4.69
N VAL A 49 -7.98 9.71 -5.31
CA VAL A 49 -7.51 8.47 -4.66
C VAL A 49 -5.99 8.46 -4.56
N LEU A 50 -5.42 7.92 -3.47
CA LEU A 50 -3.98 7.75 -3.36
C LEU A 50 -3.48 6.71 -4.39
N THR A 51 -2.34 6.99 -5.01
CA THR A 51 -1.66 6.01 -5.88
C THR A 51 -1.17 4.80 -5.08
N ASP A 52 -0.96 3.67 -5.75
CA ASP A 52 -0.44 2.45 -5.12
C ASP A 52 0.87 2.73 -4.36
N TRP A 53 1.77 3.50 -5.00
CA TRP A 53 3.02 3.94 -4.39
C TRP A 53 2.81 4.69 -3.07
N SER A 54 1.85 5.63 -3.04
CA SER A 54 1.57 6.43 -1.84
C SER A 54 0.97 5.56 -0.74
N LEU A 55 0.07 4.64 -1.10
CA LEU A 55 -0.52 3.68 -0.17
C LEU A 55 0.55 2.76 0.42
N LEU A 56 1.48 2.25 -0.39
CA LEU A 56 2.59 1.43 0.06
C LEU A 56 3.51 2.18 1.04
N LYS A 57 3.84 3.45 0.77
CA LYS A 57 4.63 4.29 1.71
C LYS A 57 3.88 4.53 3.02
N VAL A 58 2.57 4.75 2.97
CA VAL A 58 1.74 4.89 4.17
C VAL A 58 1.75 3.59 4.97
N VAL A 59 1.55 2.44 4.32
CA VAL A 59 1.59 1.11 4.96
C VAL A 59 2.97 0.86 5.57
N SER A 60 4.06 1.13 4.85
CA SER A 60 5.42 0.88 5.35
C SER A 60 5.73 1.65 6.64
N ARG A 61 5.10 2.82 6.83
CA ARG A 61 5.28 3.68 7.99
C ARG A 61 4.31 3.37 9.13
N LEU A 62 3.06 3.06 8.79
CA LEU A 62 2.01 2.89 9.79
C LEU A 62 1.77 1.44 10.20
N ALA A 63 2.24 0.43 9.44
CA ALA A 63 2.00 -0.97 9.75
C ALA A 63 2.32 -1.36 11.21
N PRO A 64 3.44 -0.93 11.83
CA PRO A 64 3.70 -1.23 13.24
C PRO A 64 2.63 -0.66 14.19
N ALA A 65 2.16 0.56 13.93
CA ALA A 65 1.13 1.21 14.74
C ALA A 65 -0.25 0.58 14.50
N LEU A 66 -0.60 0.30 13.24
CA LEU A 66 -1.88 -0.28 12.84
C LEU A 66 -2.04 -1.71 13.39
N ARG A 67 -0.97 -2.50 13.46
CA ARG A 67 -0.96 -3.84 14.09
C ARG A 67 -1.31 -3.81 15.58
N ALA A 68 -1.01 -2.70 16.27
CA ALA A 68 -1.33 -2.53 17.69
C ALA A 68 -2.77 -2.06 17.91
N MET A 69 -3.52 -1.74 16.85
CA MET A 69 -4.91 -1.30 16.93
C MET A 69 -5.88 -2.48 16.80
N ASN A 70 -7.06 -2.36 17.42
CA ASN A 70 -8.17 -3.30 17.22
C ASN A 70 -8.85 -3.05 15.86
N LEU A 71 -8.12 -3.32 14.77
CA LEU A 71 -8.65 -3.25 13.41
C LEU A 71 -9.51 -4.48 13.10
N PRO A 72 -10.50 -4.36 12.20
CA PRO A 72 -11.17 -5.53 11.63
C PRO A 72 -10.15 -6.47 10.98
N THR A 73 -10.39 -7.78 11.08
CA THR A 73 -9.47 -8.82 10.57
C THR A 73 -9.07 -8.59 9.12
N TYR A 74 -10.03 -8.28 8.23
CA TYR A 74 -9.73 -8.04 6.81
C TYR A 74 -8.76 -6.86 6.56
N MET A 75 -8.76 -5.85 7.44
CA MET A 75 -7.82 -4.73 7.35
C MET A 75 -6.44 -5.12 7.83
N LEU A 76 -6.39 -5.89 8.93
CA LEU A 76 -5.14 -6.39 9.46
C LEU A 76 -4.46 -7.31 8.43
N ASP A 77 -5.23 -8.23 7.82
CA ASP A 77 -4.75 -9.13 6.77
C ASP A 77 -4.20 -8.35 5.57
N ALA A 78 -4.88 -7.28 5.13
CA ALA A 78 -4.41 -6.43 4.04
C ALA A 78 -3.10 -5.71 4.38
N ILE A 79 -2.98 -5.18 5.61
CA ILE A 79 -1.77 -4.50 6.07
C ILE A 79 -0.61 -5.49 6.20
N GLU A 80 -0.85 -6.67 6.77
CA GLU A 80 0.16 -7.72 6.90
C GLU A 80 0.59 -8.24 5.53
N PHE A 81 -0.33 -8.46 4.61
CA PHE A 81 0.01 -8.86 3.25
C PHE A 81 0.89 -7.82 2.54
N LEU A 82 0.50 -6.53 2.56
CA LEU A 82 1.30 -5.47 1.93
C LEU A 82 2.65 -5.26 2.63
N ALA A 83 2.67 -5.24 3.96
CA ALA A 83 3.90 -5.04 4.73
C ALA A 83 4.86 -6.24 4.62
N ASP A 84 4.34 -7.45 4.74
CA ASP A 84 5.15 -8.64 4.93
C ASP A 84 5.41 -9.42 3.64
N SER A 85 4.53 -9.30 2.64
CA SER A 85 4.70 -9.98 1.35
C SER A 85 5.14 -9.04 0.23
N VAL A 86 4.65 -7.79 0.18
CA VAL A 86 5.05 -6.84 -0.87
C VAL A 86 6.31 -6.07 -0.47
N LEU A 87 6.28 -5.39 0.68
CA LEU A 87 7.37 -4.50 1.10
C LEU A 87 8.63 -5.23 1.58
N ASN A 88 8.52 -6.40 2.22
CA ASN A 88 9.71 -7.19 2.60
C ASN A 88 10.47 -7.71 1.38
N ASN A 89 9.78 -8.02 0.28
CA ASN A 89 10.41 -8.48 -0.96
C ASN A 89 10.90 -7.32 -1.83
N SER A 90 10.46 -6.09 -1.56
CA SER A 90 10.82 -4.87 -2.28
C SER A 90 10.95 -3.70 -1.29
N PRO A 91 12.06 -3.62 -0.54
CA PRO A 91 12.25 -2.59 0.49
C PRO A 91 12.37 -1.18 -0.08
N ASP A 92 12.67 -1.09 -1.37
CA ASP A 92 12.55 0.15 -2.15
C ASP A 92 11.28 0.08 -2.99
N ILE A 93 10.37 1.01 -2.73
CA ILE A 93 9.04 1.09 -3.37
C ILE A 93 9.15 1.78 -4.74
N ASP A 94 10.14 2.65 -4.90
CA ASP A 94 10.31 3.45 -6.11
C ASP A 94 10.55 2.56 -7.37
N PRO A 95 11.36 1.49 -7.35
CA PRO A 95 11.55 0.63 -8.52
C PRO A 95 10.41 -0.36 -8.82
N ILE A 96 9.41 -0.49 -7.94
CA ILE A 96 8.27 -1.40 -8.18
C ILE A 96 7.03 -0.67 -8.70
N CYS A 97 6.99 0.65 -8.64
CA CYS A 97 5.92 1.45 -9.21
C CYS A 97 6.40 2.12 -10.51
N ASP A 98 5.51 2.24 -11.49
CA ASP A 98 5.79 2.97 -12.73
C ASP A 98 5.89 4.48 -12.44
N ASP A 99 6.93 5.15 -12.92
CA ASP A 99 7.16 6.59 -12.69
C ASP A 99 6.04 7.49 -13.26
N LEU A 100 5.27 7.02 -14.25
CA LEU A 100 4.25 7.83 -14.93
C LEU A 100 2.89 7.75 -14.22
N THR A 101 2.51 6.56 -13.77
CA THR A 101 1.19 6.24 -13.20
C THR A 101 1.24 6.01 -11.70
N HIS A 102 2.43 5.79 -11.14
CA HIS A 102 2.67 5.36 -9.75
C HIS A 102 1.85 4.12 -9.36
N CYS A 103 1.49 3.31 -10.35
CA CYS A 103 0.89 1.99 -10.18
C CYS A 103 1.97 0.92 -10.10
N ILE A 104 1.71 -0.17 -9.40
CA ILE A 104 2.70 -1.25 -9.28
C ILE A 104 2.88 -1.96 -10.62
N LEU A 105 4.14 -2.18 -11.01
CA LEU A 105 4.55 -2.84 -12.25
C LEU A 105 4.35 -4.35 -12.17
N SER A 106 3.68 -4.92 -13.19
CA SER A 106 3.42 -6.37 -13.30
C SER A 106 4.66 -7.29 -13.11
N PRO A 107 5.88 -6.94 -13.61
CA PRO A 107 7.08 -7.75 -13.40
C PRO A 107 7.67 -7.71 -11.98
N ALA A 108 7.25 -6.76 -11.12
CA ALA A 108 7.65 -6.75 -9.71
C ALA A 108 7.04 -7.94 -8.94
N TRP A 109 5.94 -8.50 -9.45
CA TRP A 109 5.21 -9.62 -8.85
C TRP A 109 5.94 -10.96 -8.94
N ASP A 110 6.71 -11.21 -10.00
CA ASP A 110 7.40 -12.49 -10.21
C ASP A 110 8.55 -12.72 -9.21
N LYS A 111 9.04 -11.66 -8.54
CA LYS A 111 10.03 -11.72 -7.47
C LYS A 111 9.43 -11.87 -6.08
N ALA A 112 8.15 -11.55 -5.89
CA ALA A 112 7.42 -11.87 -4.69
C ALA A 112 7.02 -13.35 -4.74
N HIS A 113 8.01 -14.25 -4.55
CA HIS A 113 7.73 -15.65 -4.24
C HIS A 113 7.05 -15.68 -2.86
N VAL A 114 5.73 -15.57 -2.86
CA VAL A 114 4.90 -15.94 -1.73
C VAL A 114 4.89 -17.47 -1.73
N GLU A 115 5.74 -18.09 -0.93
CA GLU A 115 5.51 -19.48 -0.54
C GLU A 115 4.17 -19.50 0.22
N ALA A 116 3.17 -20.11 -0.42
CA ALA A 116 1.83 -20.31 0.13
C ALA A 116 1.83 -21.32 1.28
#